data_AF-A0A3M0I0H6-F1
#
_entry.id   AF-A0A3M0I0H6-F1
#
_cell.length_a   1.000
_cell.length_b   1.000
_cell.length_c   1.000
_cell.angle_alpha   90.00
_cell.angle_beta   90.00
_cell.angle_gamma   90.00
#
_symmetry.space_group_name_H-M   'P 1'
#
loop_
_entity.id
_entity.type
_entity.pdbx_description
1 polymer ?
#
loop_
_entity_poly.entity_id
_entity_poly.type
_entity_poly.pdbx_seq_one_letter_code
_entity_poly.pdbx_strand_id
1 'polypeptide(L)'
;MSTEKDWVYRVEEPHGSEGWRPYGGDAARRRGTITTDDHAHGAQYVAALVVTDLVTEWDLHGTSNLRHVRVLVWHETEGTPEDATFTVEIQPEIHAQ
;
A
#
# COMPACT_ATOMS: atom_id res chain seq x y z
N MET A 1 -28.12 4.69 9.63
CA MET A 1 -26.88 5.48 9.73
C MET A 1 -25.83 4.68 9.00
N SER A 2 -25.24 5.22 7.94
CA SER A 2 -24.07 4.62 7.29
C SER A 2 -22.93 4.63 8.30
N THR A 3 -22.36 3.47 8.63
CA THR A 3 -21.13 3.41 9.42
C THR A 3 -19.96 3.39 8.45
N GLU A 4 -19.75 4.53 7.80
CA GLU A 4 -18.55 4.75 7.00
C GLU A 4 -17.31 4.53 7.86
N LYS A 5 -16.37 3.78 7.31
CA LYS A 5 -15.05 3.52 7.89
C LYS A 5 -14.00 4.13 6.99
N ASP A 6 -13.14 4.93 7.59
CA ASP A 6 -11.97 5.49 6.92
C ASP A 6 -10.76 4.59 7.15
N TRP A 7 -10.08 4.25 6.07
CA TRP A 7 -8.86 3.47 6.10
C TRP A 7 -7.73 4.29 5.48
N VAL A 8 -6.71 4.56 6.26
CA VAL A 8 -5.51 5.26 5.78
C VAL A 8 -4.50 4.25 5.30
N TYR A 9 -3.88 4.49 4.16
CA TYR A 9 -2.84 3.61 3.63
C TYR A 9 -1.57 4.38 3.29
N ARG A 10 -0.44 3.66 3.32
CA ARG A 10 0.87 4.13 2.85
C ARG A 10 1.62 2.99 2.14
N VAL A 11 2.24 3.30 1.01
CA VAL A 11 3.09 2.37 0.27
C VAL A 11 4.55 2.77 0.43
N GLU A 12 5.39 1.80 0.76
CA GLU A 12 6.81 1.99 0.99
C GLU A 12 7.66 1.02 0.19
N GLU A 13 8.90 1.40 -0.09
CA GLU A 13 9.92 0.54 -0.68
C GLU A 13 11.13 0.41 0.26
N PRO A 14 11.89 -0.70 0.19
CA PRO A 14 13.11 -0.85 0.96
C PRO A 14 14.13 0.24 0.65
N HIS A 15 14.81 0.74 1.68
CA HIS A 15 15.85 1.74 1.59
C HIS A 15 17.13 1.34 2.33
N GLY A 16 17.70 0.19 1.94
CA GLY A 16 18.97 -0.28 2.50
C GLY A 16 18.95 -0.35 4.04
N SER A 17 20.00 0.17 4.68
CA SER A 17 20.12 0.21 6.14
C SER A 17 19.19 1.22 6.82
N GLU A 18 18.55 2.12 6.07
CA GLU A 18 17.59 3.10 6.59
C GLU A 18 16.17 2.52 6.73
N GLY A 19 15.99 1.25 6.35
CA GLY A 19 14.73 0.53 6.50
C GLY A 19 13.82 0.73 5.30
N TRP A 20 12.79 1.56 5.46
CA TRP A 20 11.73 1.75 4.46
C TRP A 20 11.47 3.23 4.19
N ARG A 21 11.15 3.58 2.95
CA ARG A 21 10.81 4.94 2.55
C ARG A 21 9.54 4.96 1.69
N PRO A 22 8.85 6.11 1.57
CA PRO A 22 7.71 6.23 0.67
C PRO A 22 8.06 5.80 -0.77
N TYR A 23 7.20 4.97 -1.36
CA TYR A 23 7.40 4.46 -2.71
C TYR A 23 7.30 5.59 -3.75
N GLY A 24 8.16 5.58 -4.78
CA GLY A 24 8.06 6.48 -5.93
C GLY A 24 8.49 7.93 -5.72
N GLY A 25 9.14 8.28 -4.61
CA GLY A 25 9.73 9.61 -4.35
C GLY A 25 8.72 10.73 -4.09
N ASP A 26 7.46 10.59 -4.52
CA ASP A 26 6.34 11.46 -4.16
C ASP A 26 5.39 10.73 -3.20
N ALA A 27 5.58 10.98 -1.91
CA ALA A 27 4.79 10.38 -0.84
C ALA A 27 3.30 10.68 -0.94
N ALA A 28 2.89 11.78 -1.59
CA ALA A 28 1.49 12.18 -1.68
C ALA A 28 0.67 11.28 -2.62
N ARG A 29 1.31 10.64 -3.61
CA ARG A 29 0.64 9.68 -4.51
C ARG A 29 0.49 8.29 -3.90
N ARG A 30 1.30 7.97 -2.89
CA ARG A 30 1.41 6.64 -2.29
C ARG A 30 0.89 6.58 -0.86
N ARG A 31 0.12 7.58 -0.48
CA ARG A 31 -0.52 7.73 0.81
C ARG A 31 -1.91 8.32 0.58
N GLY A 32 -2.92 7.78 1.24
CA GLY A 32 -4.28 8.26 1.07
C GLY A 32 -5.27 7.64 2.03
N THR A 33 -6.54 8.02 1.87
CA THR A 33 -7.66 7.50 2.65
C THR A 33 -8.67 6.87 1.71
N ILE A 34 -9.13 5.67 2.06
CA ILE A 34 -10.22 4.97 1.39
C ILE A 34 -11.38 4.86 2.39
N THR A 35 -12.50 5.50 2.06
CA THR A 35 -13.75 5.42 2.83
C THR A 35 -14.62 4.30 2.28
N THR A 36 -15.17 3.47 3.17
CA THR A 36 -16.11 2.41 2.78
C THR A 36 -17.27 2.31 3.77
N ASP A 37 -18.48 2.11 3.25
CA ASP A 37 -19.73 1.94 4.00
C ASP A 37 -20.08 0.46 4.26
N ASP A 38 -19.39 -0.47 3.61
CA ASP A 38 -19.60 -1.92 3.81
C ASP A 38 -18.79 -2.42 5.00
N HIS A 39 -19.47 -3.06 5.95
CA HIS A 39 -18.84 -3.66 7.12
C HIS A 39 -17.83 -4.76 6.79
N ALA A 40 -18.00 -5.46 5.66
CA ALA A 40 -17.09 -6.50 5.18
C ALA A 40 -15.80 -5.93 4.58
N HIS A 41 -15.79 -4.66 4.16
CA HIS A 41 -14.61 -4.00 3.61
C HIS A 41 -13.68 -3.52 4.73
N GLY A 42 -12.80 -4.44 5.16
CA GLY A 42 -11.76 -4.18 6.15
C GLY A 42 -10.40 -3.77 5.54
N ALA A 43 -9.37 -3.69 6.38
CA ALA A 43 -8.01 -3.34 5.97
C ALA A 43 -7.45 -4.21 4.83
N GLN A 44 -7.83 -5.49 4.77
CA GLN A 44 -7.45 -6.41 3.68
C GLN A 44 -8.08 -6.03 2.34
N TYR A 45 -9.34 -5.60 2.33
CA TYR A 45 -10.02 -5.12 1.12
C TYR A 45 -9.34 -3.86 0.60
N VAL A 46 -9.04 -2.93 1.50
CA VAL A 46 -8.32 -1.69 1.18
C VAL A 46 -6.93 -1.98 0.63
N ALA A 47 -6.19 -2.88 1.26
CA ALA A 47 -4.90 -3.33 0.74
C ALA A 47 -5.04 -3.94 -0.66
N ALA A 48 -6.04 -4.78 -0.91
CA ALA A 48 -6.27 -5.37 -2.23
C ALA A 48 -6.56 -4.30 -3.31
N LEU A 49 -7.29 -3.23 -2.99
CA LEU A 49 -7.48 -2.10 -3.90
C LEU A 49 -6.17 -1.40 -4.23
N VAL A 50 -5.37 -1.07 -3.20
CA VAL A 50 -4.07 -0.41 -3.38
C VAL A 50 -3.11 -1.29 -4.17
N VAL A 51 -3.07 -2.59 -3.89
CA VAL A 51 -2.25 -3.55 -4.65
C VAL A 51 -2.69 -3.64 -6.10
N THR A 52 -4.00 -3.63 -6.36
CA THR A 52 -4.53 -3.66 -7.73
C THR A 52 -4.13 -2.42 -8.51
N ASP A 53 -4.20 -1.23 -7.90
CA ASP A 53 -3.72 0.02 -8.50
C ASP A 53 -2.21 -0.03 -8.79
N LEU A 54 -1.40 -0.50 -7.83
CA LEU A 54 0.04 -0.66 -8.00
C LEU A 54 0.40 -1.61 -9.15
N VAL A 55 -0.24 -2.78 -9.22
CA VAL A 55 -0.01 -3.76 -10.28
C VAL A 55 -0.44 -3.20 -11.63
N THR A 56 -1.58 -2.51 -11.69
CA THR A 56 -2.05 -1.85 -12.93
C THR A 56 -1.03 -0.83 -13.42
N GLU A 57 -0.46 -0.05 -12.51
CA GLU A 57 0.60 0.90 -12.86
C GLU A 57 1.88 0.21 -13.37
N TRP A 58 2.31 -0.85 -12.70
CA TRP A 58 3.46 -1.63 -13.17
C TRP A 58 3.24 -2.23 -14.56
N ASP A 59 2.04 -2.73 -14.85
CA ASP A 59 1.67 -3.25 -16.16
C ASP A 59 1.72 -2.15 -17.24
N LEU A 60 1.26 -0.93 -16.91
CA LEU A 60 1.28 0.21 -17.82
C LEU A 60 2.70 0.70 -18.13
N HIS A 61 3.61 0.62 -17.17
CA HIS A 61 4.99 1.12 -17.32
C HIS A 61 6.03 0.03 -17.62
N GLY A 62 5.62 -1.24 -17.67
CA GLY A 62 6.47 -2.38 -17.97
C GLY A 62 7.30 -2.91 -16.79
N THR A 63 7.93 -4.07 -17.00
CA THR A 63 8.58 -4.88 -15.96
C THR A 63 9.78 -4.23 -15.27
N SER A 64 10.34 -3.16 -15.84
CA SER A 64 11.42 -2.37 -15.22
C SER A 64 10.97 -1.60 -13.97
N ASN A 65 9.66 -1.49 -13.74
CA ASN A 65 9.08 -0.82 -12.57
C ASN A 65 8.60 -1.78 -11.48
N LEU A 66 8.75 -3.10 -11.67
CA LEU A 66 8.50 -4.06 -10.61
C LEU A 66 9.51 -3.80 -9.48
N ARG A 67 8.99 -3.37 -8.32
CA ARG A 67 9.79 -3.10 -7.12
C ARG A 67 9.24 -3.86 -5.93
N HIS A 68 10.12 -4.22 -5.02
CA HIS A 68 9.71 -4.65 -3.70
C HIS A 68 9.03 -3.47 -3.00
N VAL A 69 7.77 -3.66 -2.63
CA VAL A 69 6.99 -2.67 -1.87
C VAL A 69 6.25 -3.34 -0.73
N ARG A 70 5.90 -2.55 0.29
CA ARG A 70 4.91 -2.92 1.30
C ARG A 70 3.77 -1.91 1.34
N VAL A 71 2.56 -2.40 1.55
CA VAL A 71 1.36 -1.58 1.78
C VAL A 71 0.97 -1.73 3.24
N LEU A 72 0.91 -0.60 3.94
CA LEU A 72 0.49 -0.48 5.33
C LEU A 72 -0.91 0.14 5.35
N VAL A 73 -1.82 -0.42 6.15
CA VAL A 73 -3.20 0.07 6.29
C VAL A 73 -3.56 0.25 7.76
N TRP A 74 -4.05 1.43 8.12
CA TRP A 74 -4.53 1.80 9.46
C TRP A 74 -6.01 2.17 9.42
N HIS A 75 -6.70 1.99 10.54
CA HIS A 75 -8.05 2.48 10.73
C HIS A 75 -8.02 3.95 11.16
N GLU A 76 -8.76 4.82 10.46
CA GLU A 76 -8.96 6.26 10.67
C GLU A 76 -7.71 7.15 10.58
N THR A 77 -6.62 6.80 11.26
CA THR A 77 -5.40 7.61 11.35
C THR A 77 -4.16 6.79 11.08
N GLU A 78 -3.21 7.38 10.36
CA GLU A 78 -1.90 6.76 10.16
C GLU A 78 -1.08 6.70 11.44
N GLY A 79 -0.57 5.52 11.77
CA GLY A 79 0.32 5.26 12.89
C GLY A 79 1.72 4.83 12.45
N THR A 80 2.43 4.15 13.35
CA THR A 80 3.69 3.49 12.98
C THR A 80 3.41 2.23 12.18
N PRO A 81 4.40 1.67 11.45
CA PRO A 81 4.22 0.41 10.74
C PRO A 81 3.77 -0.76 11.64
N GLU A 82 4.16 -0.75 12.91
CA GLU A 82 3.78 -1.75 13.92
C GLU A 82 2.30 -1.65 14.33
N ASP A 83 1.73 -0.45 14.27
CA ASP A 83 0.33 -0.18 14.58
C ASP A 83 -0.61 -0.42 13.37
N ALA A 84 -0.06 -0.81 12.21
CA ALA A 84 -0.86 -1.07 11.03
C ALA A 84 -1.85 -2.23 11.30
N THR A 85 -3.12 -2.01 10.96
CA THR A 85 -4.15 -3.04 11.04
C THR A 85 -3.89 -4.18 10.06
N PHE A 86 -3.27 -3.87 8.92
CA PHE A 86 -2.84 -4.86 7.95
C PHE A 86 -1.60 -4.38 7.20
N THR A 87 -0.71 -5.33 6.92
CA THR A 87 0.49 -5.12 6.12
C THR A 87 0.58 -6.23 5.07
N VAL A 88 0.82 -5.86 3.82
CA VAL A 88 1.18 -6.80 2.75
C VAL A 88 2.48 -6.37 2.09
N GLU A 89 3.40 -7.31 1.94
CA GLU A 89 4.64 -7.12 1.21
C GLU A 89 4.54 -7.82 -0.15
N ILE A 90 4.92 -7.11 -1.21
CA ILE A 90 4.99 -7.63 -2.57
C ILE A 90 6.46 -7.67 -2.94
N GLN A 91 6.96 -8.88 -3.19
CA GLN A 91 8.35 -9.13 -3.57
C GLN A 91 8.37 -9.80 -4.95
N PRO A 92 8.37 -9.02 -6.05
CA PRO A 92 8.51 -9.58 -7.38
C PRO A 92 9.86 -10.29 -7.49
N GLU A 93 9.87 -11.53 -7.96
CA GLU A 93 11.12 -12.21 -8.32
C GLU A 93 11.68 -11.55 -9.59
N ILE A 94 12.62 -10.63 -9.42
CA ILE A 94 13.40 -10.11 -10.54
C ILE A 94 14.48 -11.14 -10.84
N HIS A 95 14.18 -12.12 -11.69
CA HIS A 95 15.24 -12.93 -12.27
C HIS A 95 16.11 -12.02 -13.14
N ALA A 96 17.30 -11.67 -12.64
CA ALA A 96 18.35 -11.11 -13.48
C ALA A 96 18.71 -12.16 -14.54
N GLN A 97 18.31 -11.93 -15.79
CA GLN A 97 18.89 -12.61 -16.94
C GLN A 97 20.17 -11.90 -17.37
#